data_AF-A0ABD3SF38-F1
#
_entry.id   AF-A0ABD3SF38-F1
#
_cell.length_a   1.000
_cell.length_b   1.000
_cell.length_c   1.000
_cell.angle_alpha   90.00
_cell.angle_beta   90.00
_cell.angle_gamma   90.00
#
_symmetry.space_group_name_H-M   'P 1'
#
loop_
_entity.id
_entity.type
_entity.pdbx_description
1 polymer ?
#
loop_
_entity_poly.entity_id
_entity_poly.type
_entity_poly.pdbx_seq_one_letter_code
_entity_poly.pdbx_strand_id
1 'polypeptide(L)'
;MSPPEATYGPLSIDDAHGDDDDDEARYDDDDDADDYDVSSTPTRVTRWFLHRRTCACSTLLLLPMTVLAVVSSHVVVERYHMSFPNLLRTVLGVGVGGGSVSNDALEICASRVESDQYVLTSAEDLVTTRLASAFSGGLARDDDDYDDYGGKTITSNGFLWDDEDARTTRWRPQGVTTFRAANGTGGRSFALVSWYGRADEGYSDRGGRISFVDVSGMVRRRHGRRLDDTTTTTTSTATTNAIATVPAGRYPYEHVLLVDERFCTLPNIHVGGIEYVDGTLYVADSRVGHRRILEFELDGGLYETSSWADIDVQSLGHRYVLRMSGSSFRSPVTPSFLSYDHDRDEFVIGTYSNCVGKFGVHAMSGECFDRTENRLVWLRGGGGDAIDAGSIARNDYGPSVDEVSPGGDASWDNAPSDDVTSNGTNGVRSSPWHYFSEMQGAASAIVGNATVVWISSSYGPIGDSHLHVVRDPLVRGGHLPDCAVDLVMEDVKIFRLPPGLEDLHIERRTGDNRYMWMVTEFGTRRVFATRLEYLLP
;
A
#
# COMPACT_ATOMS: atom_id res chain seq x y z
N MET A 1 -39.68 -11.57 18.00
CA MET A 1 -39.76 -10.37 17.16
C MET A 1 -38.55 -10.40 16.26
N SER A 2 -38.75 -10.82 15.01
CA SER A 2 -37.71 -10.94 14.00
C SER A 2 -37.74 -9.71 13.10
N PRO A 3 -36.60 -9.14 12.67
CA PRO A 3 -36.60 -8.09 11.66
C PRO A 3 -36.79 -8.69 10.25
N PRO A 4 -37.32 -7.91 9.29
CA PRO A 4 -37.70 -8.41 7.97
C PRO A 4 -36.49 -8.58 7.04
N GLU A 5 -36.52 -9.65 6.24
CA GLU A 5 -35.69 -9.83 5.05
C GLU A 5 -36.05 -8.81 3.97
N ALA A 6 -35.05 -8.16 3.38
CA ALA A 6 -35.20 -7.37 2.18
C ALA A 6 -34.62 -8.14 0.99
N THR A 7 -35.50 -8.71 0.18
CA THR A 7 -35.21 -9.33 -1.11
C THR A 7 -35.13 -8.24 -2.18
N TYR A 8 -33.99 -8.09 -2.85
CA TYR A 8 -33.87 -7.30 -4.07
C TYR A 8 -33.65 -8.24 -5.26
N GLY A 9 -34.65 -8.30 -6.13
CA GLY A 9 -34.56 -8.91 -7.46
C GLY A 9 -34.00 -7.92 -8.51
N PRO A 10 -33.61 -8.42 -9.69
CA PRO A 10 -32.85 -7.65 -10.67
C PRO A 10 -33.76 -6.70 -11.47
N LEU A 11 -33.31 -5.46 -11.66
CA LEU A 11 -33.91 -4.52 -12.59
C LEU A 11 -33.22 -4.68 -13.95
N SER A 12 -33.98 -5.25 -14.89
CA SER A 12 -33.76 -5.13 -16.33
C SER A 12 -34.21 -3.75 -16.79
N ILE A 13 -33.37 -3.05 -17.56
CA ILE A 13 -33.80 -1.97 -18.45
C ILE A 13 -33.25 -2.29 -19.83
N ASP A 14 -34.16 -2.75 -20.69
CA ASP A 14 -34.13 -2.56 -22.12
C ASP A 14 -34.89 -1.27 -22.45
N ASP A 15 -34.50 -0.64 -23.57
CA ASP A 15 -35.19 0.34 -24.44
C ASP A 15 -34.20 1.46 -24.81
N ALA A 16 -33.54 1.46 -25.97
CA ALA A 16 -34.03 1.55 -27.36
C ALA A 16 -34.30 3.00 -27.86
N HIS A 17 -33.81 3.24 -29.09
CA HIS A 17 -33.94 4.40 -29.99
C HIS A 17 -32.95 5.55 -29.77
N GLY A 18 -32.31 6.13 -30.79
CA GLY A 18 -32.30 5.98 -32.26
C GLY A 18 -31.18 6.93 -32.76
N ASP A 19 -30.33 6.47 -33.66
CA ASP A 19 -30.36 6.76 -35.12
C ASP A 19 -29.96 8.21 -35.48
N ASP A 20 -29.02 8.27 -36.43
CA ASP A 20 -28.77 9.35 -37.41
C ASP A 20 -27.99 10.59 -36.89
N ASP A 21 -26.94 11.14 -37.51
CA ASP A 21 -26.49 11.15 -38.91
C ASP A 21 -24.96 11.37 -39.01
N ASP A 22 -24.44 10.92 -40.15
CA ASP A 22 -23.16 11.27 -40.78
C ASP A 22 -22.99 12.79 -41.02
N ASP A 23 -21.75 13.29 -41.05
CA ASP A 23 -21.28 14.11 -42.18
C ASP A 23 -19.79 14.47 -42.05
N GLU A 24 -19.04 14.04 -43.07
CA GLU A 24 -17.73 14.55 -43.44
C GLU A 24 -17.82 15.98 -44.01
N ALA A 25 -16.82 16.83 -43.74
CA ALA A 25 -16.27 17.82 -44.69
C ALA A 25 -15.07 18.53 -44.04
N ARG A 26 -13.85 18.27 -44.54
CA ARG A 26 -13.11 19.06 -45.54
C ARG A 26 -12.50 20.36 -45.00
N TYR A 27 -11.17 20.33 -44.98
CA TYR A 27 -10.28 21.48 -45.13
C TYR A 27 -10.60 22.24 -46.42
N ASP A 28 -10.57 23.56 -46.35
CA ASP A 28 -10.04 24.41 -47.42
C ASP A 28 -9.49 25.71 -46.79
N ASP A 29 -8.23 25.98 -47.16
CA ASP A 29 -7.55 27.25 -47.04
C ASP A 29 -8.18 28.29 -48.00
N ASP A 30 -8.13 29.57 -47.61
CA ASP A 30 -7.58 30.66 -48.43
C ASP A 30 -8.09 32.04 -47.93
N ASP A 31 -7.10 32.89 -47.66
CA ASP A 31 -6.99 34.32 -47.96
C ASP A 31 -8.27 35.14 -48.22
N ASP A 32 -8.44 36.24 -47.48
CA ASP A 32 -8.47 37.56 -48.10
C ASP A 32 -8.33 38.68 -47.06
N ALA A 33 -7.42 39.59 -47.37
CA ALA A 33 -7.28 40.90 -46.76
C ALA A 33 -8.46 41.79 -47.16
N ASP A 34 -8.92 42.67 -46.27
CA ASP A 34 -9.01 44.09 -46.63
C ASP A 34 -9.32 45.01 -45.45
N ASP A 35 -8.71 46.17 -45.60
CA ASP A 35 -8.60 47.37 -44.79
C ASP A 35 -9.91 48.17 -44.77
N TYR A 36 -10.39 48.61 -43.60
CA TYR A 36 -11.25 49.78 -43.47
C TYR A 36 -11.13 50.44 -42.08
N ASP A 37 -10.38 51.54 -42.06
CA ASP A 37 -10.38 52.57 -41.02
C ASP A 37 -11.61 53.49 -41.18
N VAL A 38 -12.46 53.58 -40.15
CA VAL A 38 -13.35 54.75 -39.93
C VAL A 38 -13.53 55.01 -38.44
N SER A 39 -12.93 56.12 -38.01
CA SER A 39 -13.19 56.85 -36.78
C SER A 39 -14.68 57.15 -36.54
N SER A 40 -15.20 56.87 -35.34
CA SER A 40 -16.22 57.73 -34.72
C SER A 40 -16.20 57.64 -33.18
N THR A 41 -16.39 58.80 -32.57
CA THR A 41 -16.22 59.15 -31.16
C THR A 41 -17.36 58.66 -30.25
N PRO A 42 -17.14 58.59 -28.92
CA PRO A 42 -18.08 57.99 -27.99
C PRO A 42 -19.09 59.02 -27.47
N THR A 43 -20.39 58.72 -27.60
CA THR A 43 -21.43 59.40 -26.84
C THR A 43 -22.00 58.49 -25.76
N ARG A 44 -21.82 58.97 -24.53
CA ARG A 44 -22.51 58.55 -23.29
C ARG A 44 -24.03 58.56 -23.47
N VAL A 45 -24.69 57.88 -22.52
CA VAL A 45 -26.13 57.87 -22.17
C VAL A 45 -26.84 56.66 -22.80
N THR A 46 -27.02 55.52 -22.13
CA THR A 46 -28.00 55.37 -21.03
C THR A 46 -27.70 54.08 -20.25
N ARG A 47 -27.25 54.21 -19.01
CA ARG A 47 -27.08 53.09 -18.07
C ARG A 47 -27.82 53.47 -16.81
N TRP A 48 -29.12 53.18 -16.73
CA TRP A 48 -29.91 53.14 -15.50
C TRP A 48 -31.34 52.72 -15.86
N PHE A 49 -31.67 51.43 -15.74
CA PHE A 49 -33.01 50.86 -15.49
C PHE A 49 -33.04 49.35 -15.82
N LEU A 50 -32.18 48.55 -15.18
CA LEU A 50 -32.31 47.08 -15.21
C LEU A 50 -31.64 46.40 -14.01
N HIS A 51 -31.72 47.01 -12.82
CA HIS A 51 -31.06 46.51 -11.61
C HIS A 51 -31.99 46.19 -10.43
N ARG A 52 -33.27 45.87 -10.70
CA ARG A 52 -34.23 45.59 -9.61
C ARG A 52 -35.14 44.37 -9.77
N ARG A 53 -34.89 43.45 -10.71
CA ARG A 53 -35.72 42.22 -10.86
C ARG A 53 -34.97 40.89 -10.96
N THR A 54 -33.65 40.85 -10.76
CA THR A 54 -32.85 39.61 -10.84
C THR A 54 -32.53 38.92 -9.51
N CYS A 55 -32.97 39.45 -8.36
CA CYS A 55 -32.59 38.89 -7.05
C CYS A 55 -33.43 37.70 -6.55
N ALA A 56 -34.53 37.31 -7.21
CA ALA A 56 -35.39 36.22 -6.72
C ALA A 56 -35.21 34.88 -7.46
N CYS A 57 -34.71 34.87 -8.71
CA CYS A 57 -34.52 33.64 -9.48
C CYS A 57 -33.17 32.95 -9.21
N SER A 58 -32.12 33.71 -8.87
CA SER A 58 -30.78 33.16 -8.61
C SER A 58 -30.74 32.27 -7.35
N THR A 59 -31.47 32.66 -6.30
CA THR A 59 -31.57 31.89 -5.05
C THR A 59 -32.29 30.54 -5.22
N LEU A 60 -33.16 30.41 -6.22
CA LEU A 60 -33.92 29.18 -6.47
C LEU A 60 -33.11 28.10 -7.21
N LEU A 61 -32.06 28.49 -7.94
CA LEU A 61 -31.13 27.56 -8.59
C LEU A 61 -29.94 27.18 -7.70
N LEU A 62 -29.55 28.05 -6.78
CA LEU A 62 -28.45 27.77 -5.85
C LEU A 62 -28.78 26.66 -4.84
N LEU A 63 -30.03 26.58 -4.38
CA LEU A 63 -30.44 25.59 -3.39
C LEU A 63 -30.40 24.13 -3.91
N PRO A 64 -30.91 23.78 -5.10
CA PRO A 64 -30.75 22.43 -5.63
C PRO A 64 -29.30 22.10 -5.96
N MET A 65 -28.49 23.09 -6.41
CA MET A 65 -27.06 22.87 -6.67
C MET A 65 -26.28 22.63 -5.38
N THR A 66 -26.58 23.34 -4.29
CA THR A 66 -25.95 23.06 -2.98
C THR A 66 -26.41 21.75 -2.40
N VAL A 67 -27.69 21.38 -2.52
CA VAL A 67 -28.17 20.06 -2.11
C VAL A 67 -27.49 18.96 -2.92
N LEU A 68 -27.39 19.10 -4.24
CA LEU A 68 -26.71 18.14 -5.10
C LEU A 68 -25.22 18.03 -4.75
N ALA A 69 -24.55 19.14 -4.47
CA ALA A 69 -23.15 19.16 -4.04
C ALA A 69 -22.95 18.52 -2.64
N VAL A 70 -23.88 18.73 -1.72
CA VAL A 70 -23.84 18.10 -0.38
C VAL A 70 -24.11 16.60 -0.50
N VAL A 71 -25.12 16.19 -1.27
CA VAL A 71 -25.43 14.77 -1.49
C VAL A 71 -24.29 14.07 -2.23
N SER A 72 -23.75 14.66 -3.30
CA SER A 72 -22.64 14.07 -4.04
C SER A 72 -21.37 13.99 -3.19
N SER A 73 -21.05 15.01 -2.39
CA SER A 73 -19.92 14.93 -1.46
C SER A 73 -20.15 13.90 -0.35
N HIS A 74 -21.38 13.75 0.17
CA HIS A 74 -21.68 12.69 1.14
C HIS A 74 -21.51 11.29 0.54
N VAL A 75 -22.03 11.06 -0.67
CA VAL A 75 -21.88 9.78 -1.39
C VAL A 75 -20.40 9.49 -1.65
N VAL A 76 -19.61 10.51 -2.01
CA VAL A 76 -18.19 10.32 -2.29
C VAL A 76 -17.40 10.06 -0.99
N VAL A 77 -17.68 10.79 0.09
CA VAL A 77 -17.02 10.57 1.40
C VAL A 77 -17.35 9.18 1.94
N GLU A 78 -18.61 8.75 1.87
CA GLU A 78 -19.01 7.43 2.36
C GLU A 78 -18.46 6.29 1.51
N ARG A 79 -18.44 6.45 0.18
CA ARG A 79 -18.05 5.36 -0.73
C ARG A 79 -16.54 5.24 -0.90
N TYR A 80 -15.81 6.35 -0.88
CA TYR A 80 -14.37 6.37 -1.16
C TYR A 80 -13.50 6.61 0.07
N HIS A 81 -14.09 6.78 1.25
CA HIS A 81 -13.38 7.04 2.52
C HIS A 81 -12.37 8.20 2.40
N MET A 82 -12.67 9.18 1.55
CA MET A 82 -11.91 10.42 1.43
C MET A 82 -12.51 11.45 2.37
N SER A 83 -11.69 12.15 3.15
CA SER A 83 -12.17 13.30 3.91
C SER A 83 -12.63 14.39 2.92
N PHE A 84 -13.68 15.14 3.26
CA PHE A 84 -14.16 16.24 2.41
C PHE A 84 -13.04 17.22 2.00
N PRO A 85 -12.09 17.60 2.87
CA PRO A 85 -10.92 18.39 2.47
C PRO A 85 -10.07 17.72 1.39
N ASN A 86 -9.84 16.41 1.47
CA ASN A 86 -9.07 15.68 0.46
C ASN A 86 -9.84 15.55 -0.84
N LEU A 87 -11.15 15.30 -0.79
CA LEU A 87 -12.01 15.35 -1.98
C LEU A 87 -11.94 16.73 -2.66
N LEU A 88 -12.02 17.81 -1.89
CA LEU A 88 -11.96 19.16 -2.41
C LEU A 88 -10.59 19.47 -3.03
N ARG A 89 -9.50 18.97 -2.41
CA ARG A 89 -8.12 19.06 -2.95
C ARG A 89 -8.01 18.32 -4.28
N THR A 90 -8.52 17.09 -4.36
CA THR A 90 -8.50 16.28 -5.57
C THR A 90 -9.32 16.91 -6.70
N VAL A 91 -10.53 17.37 -6.40
CA VAL A 91 -11.46 17.89 -7.42
C VAL A 91 -11.10 19.30 -7.90
N LEU A 92 -10.72 20.19 -6.98
CA LEU A 92 -10.49 21.59 -7.35
C LEU A 92 -9.07 21.86 -7.83
N GLY A 93 -8.13 20.92 -7.66
CA GLY A 93 -6.71 21.14 -7.99
C GLY A 93 -6.10 22.34 -7.26
N VAL A 94 -6.78 22.87 -6.23
CA VAL A 94 -6.33 23.99 -5.43
C VAL A 94 -5.26 23.44 -4.51
N GLY A 95 -4.02 23.46 -4.99
CA GLY A 95 -2.84 23.40 -4.15
C GLY A 95 -2.87 24.61 -3.24
N VAL A 96 -3.53 24.49 -2.08
CA VAL A 96 -3.28 25.40 -0.96
C VAL A 96 -1.79 25.27 -0.73
N GLY A 97 -1.03 26.31 -1.07
CA GLY A 97 0.41 26.33 -0.90
C GLY A 97 0.71 25.76 0.47
N GLY A 98 1.28 24.55 0.47
CA GLY A 98 1.54 23.83 1.69
C GLY A 98 2.43 24.74 2.50
N GLY A 99 1.86 25.42 3.49
CA GLY A 99 2.67 26.02 4.54
C GLY A 99 3.51 24.86 5.02
N SER A 100 4.82 24.94 4.76
CA SER A 100 5.81 23.93 5.10
C SER A 100 5.51 23.48 6.52
N VAL A 101 4.76 22.39 6.66
CA VAL A 101 4.59 21.73 7.95
C VAL A 101 6.03 21.32 8.24
N SER A 102 6.65 21.96 9.23
CA SER A 102 8.03 21.70 9.56
C SER A 102 8.17 20.18 9.66
N ASN A 103 9.10 19.61 8.89
CA ASN A 103 9.42 18.17 8.92
C ASN A 103 9.96 17.71 10.29
N ASP A 104 9.99 18.60 11.27
CA ASP A 104 10.32 18.40 12.68
C ASP A 104 9.21 17.61 13.40
N ALA A 105 8.77 16.48 12.85
CA ALA A 105 7.95 15.52 13.58
C ALA A 105 8.80 15.04 14.77
N LEU A 106 8.44 15.53 15.96
CA LEU A 106 9.21 15.27 17.16
C LEU A 106 9.02 13.80 17.57
N GLU A 107 10.14 13.11 17.78
CA GLU A 107 10.15 11.76 18.33
C GLU A 107 9.47 11.76 19.71
N ILE A 108 8.50 10.87 19.92
CA ILE A 108 7.84 10.70 21.22
C ILE A 108 8.50 9.52 21.92
N CYS A 109 9.19 9.80 23.02
CA CYS A 109 9.85 8.79 23.83
C CYS A 109 9.09 8.55 25.13
N ALA A 110 9.08 7.29 25.60
CA ALA A 110 8.69 7.01 26.98
C ALA A 110 9.62 7.77 27.95
N SER A 111 9.03 8.57 28.85
CA SER A 111 9.80 9.40 29.78
C SER A 111 10.46 8.53 30.85
N ARG A 112 11.77 8.28 30.76
CA ARG A 112 12.54 7.38 31.65
C ARG A 112 11.86 6.02 31.82
N VAL A 113 12.21 5.09 30.93
CA VAL A 113 11.92 3.67 31.11
C VAL A 113 12.65 3.16 32.35
N GLU A 114 11.99 3.16 33.51
CA GLU A 114 12.35 2.23 34.57
C GLU A 114 11.99 0.84 34.05
N SER A 115 12.98 -0.08 34.05
CA SER A 115 12.86 -1.41 33.46
C SER A 115 11.63 -2.20 33.91
N ASP A 116 11.08 -1.84 35.05
CA ASP A 116 10.01 -2.55 35.73
C ASP A 116 8.61 -2.22 35.15
N GLN A 117 8.50 -1.24 34.24
CA GLN A 117 7.22 -0.83 33.65
C GLN A 117 6.80 -1.63 32.41
N TYR A 118 7.75 -2.32 31.77
CA TYR A 118 7.52 -3.08 30.53
C TYR A 118 7.61 -4.57 30.84
N VAL A 119 6.48 -5.26 30.70
CA VAL A 119 6.43 -6.72 30.91
C VAL A 119 6.65 -7.38 29.56
N LEU A 120 7.76 -8.10 29.41
CA LEU A 120 8.00 -8.91 28.23
C LEU A 120 6.84 -9.90 28.04
N THR A 121 6.29 -9.94 26.83
CA THR A 121 5.15 -10.78 26.46
C THR A 121 5.44 -11.48 25.13
N SER A 122 4.58 -12.42 24.74
CA SER A 122 4.68 -13.12 23.47
C SER A 122 3.52 -12.78 22.55
N ALA A 123 3.70 -12.98 21.24
CA ALA A 123 2.60 -12.82 20.29
C ALA A 123 1.42 -13.74 20.61
N GLU A 124 1.67 -14.91 21.24
CA GLU A 124 0.62 -15.84 21.66
C GLU A 124 -0.20 -15.32 22.84
N ASP A 125 0.40 -14.50 23.69
CA ASP A 125 -0.21 -13.94 24.91
C ASP A 125 -0.89 -12.57 24.66
N LEU A 126 -0.83 -12.05 23.42
CA LEU A 126 -1.52 -10.83 23.05
C LEU A 126 -3.02 -10.94 23.31
N VAL A 127 -3.52 -10.05 24.16
CA VAL A 127 -4.95 -9.88 24.40
C VAL A 127 -5.52 -9.04 23.28
N THR A 128 -6.23 -9.71 22.38
CA THR A 128 -6.91 -9.10 21.24
C THR A 128 -8.26 -8.53 21.65
N THR A 129 -8.43 -7.22 21.49
CA THR A 129 -9.68 -6.53 21.88
C THR A 129 -10.56 -6.14 20.70
N ARG A 130 -10.03 -6.19 19.47
CA ARG A 130 -10.71 -5.80 18.24
C ARG A 130 -11.12 -7.01 17.40
N LEU A 131 -12.07 -6.83 16.48
CA LEU A 131 -12.62 -7.90 15.64
C LEU A 131 -12.72 -7.48 14.18
N ALA A 132 -11.91 -8.11 13.32
CA ALA A 132 -12.02 -7.99 11.88
C ALA A 132 -13.12 -8.93 11.35
N SER A 133 -13.79 -8.54 10.27
CA SER A 133 -14.88 -9.30 9.64
C SER A 133 -14.33 -10.19 8.54
N ALA A 134 -14.52 -11.50 8.63
CA ALA A 134 -14.13 -12.42 7.57
C ALA A 134 -14.94 -12.18 6.30
N PHE A 135 -14.32 -12.38 5.14
CA PHE A 135 -15.01 -12.45 3.87
C PHE A 135 -14.43 -13.53 2.97
N SER A 136 -15.24 -13.96 2.02
CA SER A 136 -14.86 -14.83 0.91
C SER A 136 -15.55 -14.30 -0.34
N GLY A 137 -14.82 -14.12 -1.43
CA GLY A 137 -15.39 -13.55 -2.65
C GLY A 137 -14.41 -13.49 -3.81
N GLY A 138 -14.96 -13.20 -4.99
CA GLY A 138 -14.18 -12.88 -6.18
C GLY A 138 -13.53 -11.51 -6.05
N LEU A 139 -12.21 -11.42 -6.27
CA LEU A 139 -11.48 -10.15 -6.17
C LEU A 139 -10.91 -9.64 -7.49
N ALA A 140 -10.60 -10.53 -8.43
CA ALA A 140 -10.05 -10.15 -9.72
C ALA A 140 -10.99 -10.55 -10.86
N ARG A 141 -11.03 -9.67 -11.87
CA ARG A 141 -11.45 -10.02 -13.22
C ARG A 141 -10.18 -10.20 -14.05
N ASP A 142 -10.15 -11.28 -14.82
CA ASP A 142 -9.11 -11.50 -15.83
C ASP A 142 -9.49 -10.63 -17.03
N ASP A 143 -8.62 -9.71 -17.43
CA ASP A 143 -8.91 -8.73 -18.49
C ASP A 143 -8.74 -9.31 -19.90
N ASP A 144 -8.00 -10.42 -20.02
CA ASP A 144 -7.61 -10.98 -21.32
C ASP A 144 -8.78 -11.69 -22.05
N ASP A 145 -9.94 -11.79 -21.41
CA ASP A 145 -11.13 -12.45 -21.94
C ASP A 145 -12.15 -11.40 -22.44
N TYR A 146 -11.79 -10.74 -23.55
CA TYR A 146 -12.67 -9.75 -24.21
C TYR A 146 -13.95 -10.38 -24.82
N ASP A 147 -14.05 -11.72 -24.86
CA ASP A 147 -15.13 -12.43 -25.55
C ASP A 147 -15.88 -13.44 -24.65
N ASP A 148 -17.06 -13.03 -24.14
CA ASP A 148 -18.30 -13.83 -23.97
C ASP A 148 -18.30 -15.18 -23.16
N TYR A 149 -17.18 -15.66 -22.62
CA TYR A 149 -17.11 -16.98 -21.94
C TYR A 149 -16.62 -16.94 -20.49
N GLY A 150 -17.27 -16.14 -19.65
CA GLY A 150 -17.33 -16.41 -18.21
C GLY A 150 -15.98 -16.37 -17.48
N GLY A 151 -15.27 -15.25 -17.62
CA GLY A 151 -13.97 -14.97 -17.01
C GLY A 151 -13.80 -15.58 -15.61
N LYS A 152 -12.68 -16.28 -15.43
CA LYS A 152 -12.35 -17.02 -14.20
C LYS A 152 -12.26 -16.06 -13.01
N THR A 153 -13.30 -16.06 -12.18
CA THR A 153 -13.32 -15.23 -10.96
C THR A 153 -12.34 -15.80 -9.93
N ILE A 154 -11.29 -15.03 -9.61
CA ILE A 154 -10.31 -15.41 -8.59
C ILE A 154 -10.94 -15.31 -7.22
N THR A 155 -11.20 -16.46 -6.60
CA THR A 155 -11.76 -16.53 -5.25
C THR A 155 -10.67 -16.35 -4.21
N SER A 156 -10.87 -15.37 -3.33
CA SER A 156 -9.97 -15.04 -2.23
C SER A 156 -10.69 -15.12 -0.89
N ASN A 157 -9.93 -15.36 0.16
CA ASN A 157 -10.44 -15.34 1.53
C ASN A 157 -9.63 -14.34 2.34
N GLY A 158 -10.29 -13.59 3.19
CA GLY A 158 -9.63 -12.50 3.91
C GLY A 158 -10.49 -11.93 5.02
N PHE A 159 -10.15 -10.70 5.38
CA PHE A 159 -10.89 -9.94 6.35
C PHE A 159 -10.93 -8.44 6.02
N LEU A 160 -11.96 -7.79 6.55
CA LEU A 160 -12.16 -6.35 6.58
C LEU A 160 -11.90 -5.89 8.01
N TRP A 161 -11.23 -4.74 8.18
CA TRP A 161 -11.01 -4.16 9.50
C TRP A 161 -12.32 -3.81 10.22
N ASP A 162 -12.23 -3.55 11.52
CA ASP A 162 -13.36 -2.96 12.24
C ASP A 162 -13.70 -1.57 11.68
N ASP A 163 -14.89 -1.04 12.01
CA ASP A 163 -15.36 0.23 11.45
C ASP A 163 -14.43 1.42 11.80
N GLU A 164 -13.71 1.36 12.92
CA GLU A 164 -12.80 2.42 13.35
C GLU A 164 -11.53 2.44 12.48
N ASP A 165 -10.87 1.29 12.33
CA ASP A 165 -9.66 1.13 11.52
C ASP A 165 -9.94 1.16 10.02
N ALA A 166 -11.14 0.77 9.58
CA ALA A 166 -11.54 0.89 8.17
C ALA A 166 -11.80 2.34 7.75
N ARG A 167 -12.21 3.21 8.69
CA ARG A 167 -12.59 4.61 8.39
C ARG A 167 -11.55 5.65 8.81
N THR A 168 -10.59 5.28 9.65
CA THR A 168 -9.57 6.23 10.13
C THR A 168 -8.81 6.87 8.97
N THR A 169 -8.66 8.18 8.94
CA THR A 169 -7.79 8.83 7.95
C THR A 169 -6.35 8.91 8.40
N ARG A 170 -6.10 8.69 9.70
CA ARG A 170 -4.84 8.92 10.41
C ARG A 170 -3.82 7.80 10.19
N TRP A 171 -4.30 6.57 10.04
CA TRP A 171 -3.48 5.39 9.82
C TRP A 171 -3.83 4.74 8.49
N ARG A 172 -2.82 4.26 7.77
CA ARG A 172 -2.99 3.54 6.51
C ARG A 172 -2.26 2.21 6.56
N PRO A 173 -2.93 1.10 6.22
CA PRO A 173 -2.26 -0.18 6.13
C PRO A 173 -1.40 -0.20 4.86
N GLN A 174 -0.22 -0.81 4.93
CA GLN A 174 0.69 -0.79 3.79
C GLN A 174 1.37 -2.16 3.56
N GLY A 175 2.05 -2.69 4.56
CA GLY A 175 2.77 -3.97 4.48
C GLY A 175 1.98 -5.15 5.03
N VAL A 176 2.24 -6.36 4.52
CA VAL A 176 1.62 -7.59 5.02
C VAL A 176 2.62 -8.74 5.07
N THR A 177 2.63 -9.50 6.17
CA THR A 177 3.35 -10.78 6.26
C THR A 177 2.56 -11.78 7.11
N THR A 178 3.04 -13.01 7.23
CA THR A 178 2.46 -14.01 8.12
C THR A 178 3.46 -14.51 9.15
N PHE A 179 2.95 -14.72 10.36
CA PHE A 179 3.70 -15.25 11.48
C PHE A 179 2.98 -16.49 12.02
N ARG A 180 3.74 -17.55 12.31
CA ARG A 180 3.21 -18.73 12.98
C ARG A 180 4.04 -19.01 14.22
N ALA A 181 3.40 -18.94 15.38
CA ALA A 181 4.09 -19.17 16.64
C ALA A 181 4.61 -20.62 16.74
N ALA A 182 5.81 -20.76 17.29
CA ALA A 182 6.61 -21.99 17.26
C ALA A 182 6.06 -23.15 18.13
N ASN A 183 5.01 -22.92 18.92
CA ASN A 183 4.46 -23.91 19.84
C ASN A 183 3.63 -25.00 19.13
N GLY A 184 4.33 -25.90 18.43
CA GLY A 184 3.84 -27.21 17.99
C GLY A 184 2.76 -27.19 16.89
N THR A 185 2.15 -28.36 16.65
CA THR A 185 1.16 -28.60 15.58
C THR A 185 -0.17 -27.83 15.74
N GLY A 186 -0.27 -26.93 16.71
CA GLY A 186 -1.47 -26.16 17.04
C GLY A 186 -1.26 -24.67 17.35
N GLY A 187 -0.04 -24.14 17.21
CA GLY A 187 0.29 -22.74 17.50
C GLY A 187 -0.58 -21.73 16.73
N ARG A 188 -0.75 -20.54 17.32
CA ARG A 188 -1.52 -19.46 16.70
C ARG A 188 -0.86 -19.02 15.40
N SER A 189 -1.68 -18.76 14.39
CA SER A 189 -1.23 -18.20 13.11
C SER A 189 -1.77 -16.78 13.00
N PHE A 190 -0.89 -15.84 12.65
CA PHE A 190 -1.19 -14.43 12.54
C PHE A 190 -0.93 -13.94 11.12
N ALA A 191 -1.82 -13.08 10.64
CA ALA A 191 -1.47 -12.11 9.60
C ALA A 191 -0.98 -10.85 10.31
N LEU A 192 0.21 -10.39 9.95
CA LEU A 192 0.78 -9.14 10.44
C LEU A 192 0.58 -8.08 9.37
N VAL A 193 0.02 -6.93 9.74
CA VAL A 193 -0.19 -5.82 8.81
C VAL A 193 0.40 -4.55 9.38
N SER A 194 1.31 -3.92 8.66
CA SER A 194 1.85 -2.63 9.07
C SER A 194 0.93 -1.49 8.73
N TRP A 195 1.01 -0.44 9.54
CA TRP A 195 0.35 0.82 9.32
C TRP A 195 1.30 1.97 9.58
N TYR A 196 1.13 3.07 8.84
CA TYR A 196 1.83 4.33 9.10
C TYR A 196 0.89 5.47 9.43
N GLY A 197 1.41 6.38 10.25
CA GLY A 197 0.76 7.62 10.61
C GLY A 197 0.87 8.65 9.47
N ARG A 198 -0.27 9.18 9.03
CA ARG A 198 -0.32 10.16 7.93
C ARG A 198 0.09 11.55 8.41
N ALA A 199 1.12 12.11 7.79
CA ALA A 199 1.63 13.44 8.08
C ALA A 199 0.59 14.54 7.89
N ASP A 200 -0.23 14.45 6.83
CA ASP A 200 -1.28 15.44 6.54
C ASP A 200 -2.47 15.38 7.51
N GLU A 201 -2.51 14.36 8.37
CA GLU A 201 -3.46 14.20 9.47
C GLU A 201 -2.81 14.50 10.84
N GLY A 202 -1.54 14.93 10.86
CA GLY A 202 -0.78 15.20 12.08
C GLY A 202 -0.39 13.94 12.86
N TYR A 203 -0.19 12.83 12.17
CA TYR A 203 0.15 11.53 12.77
C TYR A 203 1.56 11.03 12.44
N SER A 204 2.37 11.84 11.76
CA SER A 204 3.73 11.43 11.36
C SER A 204 4.68 11.21 12.55
N ASP A 205 4.45 11.86 13.68
CA ASP A 205 5.17 11.69 14.95
C ASP A 205 4.91 10.33 15.63
N ARG A 206 3.79 9.67 15.29
CA ARG A 206 3.40 8.37 15.84
C ARG A 206 4.16 7.19 15.23
N GLY A 207 4.83 7.40 14.10
CA GLY A 207 5.59 6.39 13.39
C GLY A 207 4.72 5.24 12.85
N GLY A 208 5.09 4.01 13.19
CA GLY A 208 4.54 2.78 12.63
C GLY A 208 3.89 1.87 13.66
N ARG A 209 2.88 1.09 13.26
CA ARG A 209 2.29 0.04 14.10
C ARG A 209 2.02 -1.23 13.30
N ILE A 210 1.94 -2.38 13.97
CA ILE A 210 1.62 -3.68 13.37
C ILE A 210 0.31 -4.20 13.99
N SER A 211 -0.66 -4.58 13.16
CA SER A 211 -1.80 -5.36 13.61
C SER A 211 -1.47 -6.85 13.63
N PHE A 212 -1.64 -7.49 14.78
CA PHE A 212 -1.55 -8.94 14.93
C PHE A 212 -2.95 -9.55 14.80
N VAL A 213 -3.29 -10.06 13.62
CA VAL A 213 -4.63 -10.61 13.34
C VAL A 213 -4.59 -12.13 13.45
N ASP A 214 -5.32 -12.71 14.40
CA ASP A 214 -5.37 -14.17 14.58
C ASP A 214 -6.19 -14.83 13.46
N VAL A 215 -5.47 -15.48 12.53
CA VAL A 215 -6.02 -16.16 11.36
C VAL A 215 -5.97 -17.69 11.50
N SER A 216 -5.76 -18.21 12.72
CA SER A 216 -5.71 -19.64 13.00
C SER A 216 -6.96 -20.38 12.48
N GLY A 217 -8.13 -19.76 12.61
CA GLY A 217 -9.39 -20.29 12.08
C GLY A 217 -9.48 -20.36 10.56
N MET A 218 -8.81 -19.43 9.86
CA MET A 218 -8.77 -19.42 8.39
C MET A 218 -7.91 -20.56 7.84
N VAL A 219 -6.75 -20.80 8.46
CA VAL A 219 -5.84 -21.90 8.08
C VAL A 219 -6.53 -23.25 8.20
N ARG A 220 -7.32 -23.47 9.25
CA ARG A 220 -8.04 -24.75 9.47
C ARG A 220 -9.09 -25.04 8.39
N ARG A 221 -9.86 -24.03 7.95
CA ARG A 221 -10.88 -24.19 6.91
C ARG A 221 -10.30 -24.58 5.55
N ARG A 222 -9.07 -24.11 5.24
CA ARG A 222 -8.38 -24.41 3.98
C ARG A 222 -7.98 -25.87 3.81
N HIS A 223 -7.80 -26.63 4.90
CA HIS A 223 -7.31 -28.02 4.86
C HIS A 223 -8.43 -29.06 4.69
N GLY A 224 -9.59 -28.69 4.14
CA GLY A 224 -10.63 -29.66 3.76
C GLY A 224 -11.33 -30.39 4.91
N ARG A 225 -11.03 -30.04 6.17
CA ARG A 225 -11.85 -30.47 7.29
C ARG A 225 -13.14 -29.66 7.25
N ARG A 226 -14.16 -30.21 6.59
CA ARG A 226 -15.55 -29.75 6.62
C ARG A 226 -15.87 -29.45 8.09
N LEU A 227 -15.90 -28.16 8.45
CA LEU A 227 -16.48 -27.77 9.73
C LEU A 227 -17.96 -28.06 9.55
N ASP A 228 -18.42 -29.16 10.13
CA ASP A 228 -19.85 -29.35 10.30
C ASP A 228 -20.36 -28.12 11.07
N ASP A 229 -21.34 -27.46 10.47
CA ASP A 229 -21.82 -26.10 10.72
C ASP A 229 -22.60 -26.00 12.04
N THR A 230 -22.05 -26.53 13.12
CA THR A 230 -22.74 -26.59 14.40
C THR A 230 -21.73 -26.41 15.53
N THR A 231 -21.49 -25.14 15.84
CA THR A 231 -21.12 -24.70 17.19
C THR A 231 -19.87 -25.38 17.75
N THR A 232 -18.70 -25.19 17.11
CA THR A 232 -17.44 -25.59 17.74
C THR A 232 -16.96 -24.48 18.68
N THR A 233 -17.43 -24.55 19.92
CA THR A 233 -16.75 -24.00 21.10
C THR A 233 -15.37 -24.65 21.17
N THR A 234 -14.36 -24.01 20.58
CA THR A 234 -12.96 -24.43 20.80
C THR A 234 -12.57 -23.97 22.20
N THR A 235 -12.82 -24.84 23.16
CA THR A 235 -12.26 -24.75 24.51
C THR A 235 -10.76 -25.04 24.39
N SER A 236 -9.92 -24.01 24.23
CA SER A 236 -8.50 -24.19 24.54
C SER A 236 -8.39 -24.35 26.05
N THR A 237 -8.03 -25.56 26.46
CA THR A 237 -7.78 -25.91 27.84
C THR A 237 -6.41 -25.36 28.23
N ALA A 238 -6.33 -24.67 29.39
CA ALA A 238 -5.19 -23.92 29.96
C ALA A 238 -4.93 -22.56 29.26
N THR A 239 -5.13 -21.38 29.86
CA THR A 239 -4.97 -20.96 31.27
C THR A 239 -5.88 -19.74 31.56
N THR A 240 -6.84 -19.90 32.49
CA THR A 240 -7.62 -18.93 33.31
C THR A 240 -8.07 -17.52 32.86
N ASN A 241 -7.84 -17.04 31.64
CA ASN A 241 -8.51 -15.82 31.17
C ASN A 241 -9.73 -16.21 30.33
N ALA A 242 -10.91 -15.73 30.70
CA ALA A 242 -12.17 -16.04 30.03
C ALA A 242 -12.05 -15.78 28.52
N ILE A 243 -11.88 -16.85 27.74
CA ILE A 243 -11.81 -16.75 26.28
C ILE A 243 -13.21 -16.42 25.82
N ALA A 244 -13.43 -15.14 25.52
CA ALA A 244 -14.64 -14.68 24.86
C ALA A 244 -14.84 -15.52 23.60
N THR A 245 -16.00 -16.15 23.48
CA THR A 245 -16.37 -16.89 22.28
C THR A 245 -16.33 -15.95 21.09
N VAL A 246 -15.30 -16.06 20.24
CA VAL A 246 -15.19 -15.25 19.03
C VAL A 246 -16.31 -15.68 18.07
N PRO A 247 -17.17 -14.76 17.60
CA PRO A 247 -18.23 -15.11 16.66
C PRO A 247 -17.65 -15.74 15.39
N ALA A 248 -18.36 -16.71 14.81
CA ALA A 248 -17.97 -17.29 13.53
C ALA A 248 -17.84 -16.18 12.46
N GLY A 249 -16.78 -16.24 11.67
CA GLY A 249 -16.51 -15.21 10.65
C GLY A 249 -15.95 -13.90 11.22
N ARG A 250 -15.35 -13.92 12.42
CA ARG A 250 -14.54 -12.82 12.95
C ARG A 250 -13.12 -13.28 13.22
N TYR A 251 -12.16 -12.37 13.04
CA TYR A 251 -10.76 -12.58 13.38
C TYR A 251 -10.33 -11.55 14.42
N PRO A 252 -9.96 -11.98 15.64
CA PRO A 252 -9.57 -11.05 16.67
C PRO A 252 -8.17 -10.50 16.39
N TYR A 253 -7.95 -9.23 16.73
CA TYR A 253 -6.66 -8.58 16.52
C TYR A 253 -6.33 -7.53 17.56
N GLU A 254 -5.06 -7.11 17.57
CA GLU A 254 -4.54 -6.04 18.41
C GLU A 254 -3.45 -5.25 17.67
N HIS A 255 -3.32 -3.95 17.98
CA HIS A 255 -2.29 -3.08 17.40
C HIS A 255 -1.08 -2.95 18.33
N VAL A 256 0.10 -3.21 17.78
CA VAL A 256 1.38 -3.13 18.48
C VAL A 256 2.19 -1.98 17.87
N LEU A 257 2.61 -1.01 18.68
CA LEU A 257 3.39 0.14 18.21
C LEU A 257 4.86 -0.26 17.98
N LEU A 258 5.46 0.15 16.87
CA LEU A 258 6.90 -0.01 16.61
C LEU A 258 7.68 1.10 17.31
N VAL A 259 8.70 0.72 18.07
CA VAL A 259 9.57 1.67 18.80
C VAL A 259 11.05 1.33 18.62
N ASP A 260 11.91 2.33 18.72
CA ASP A 260 13.36 2.15 18.71
C ASP A 260 13.85 1.44 20.00
N GLU A 261 15.17 1.24 20.10
CA GLU A 261 15.79 0.64 21.29
C GLU A 261 15.54 1.44 22.59
N ARG A 262 15.19 2.72 22.50
CA ARG A 262 14.94 3.63 23.62
C ARG A 262 13.45 3.80 23.91
N PHE A 263 12.59 2.97 23.30
CA PHE A 263 11.13 3.08 23.39
C PHE A 263 10.59 4.42 22.87
N CYS A 264 11.23 4.92 21.81
CA CYS A 264 10.77 6.10 21.10
C CYS A 264 10.06 5.72 19.81
N THR A 265 9.06 6.51 19.40
CA THR A 265 8.41 6.33 18.10
C THR A 265 9.41 6.50 16.96
N LEU A 266 9.00 6.09 15.76
CA LEU A 266 9.81 6.23 14.54
C LEU A 266 9.17 7.28 13.61
N PRO A 267 9.31 8.59 13.86
CA PRO A 267 8.60 9.59 13.07
C PRO A 267 8.86 9.48 11.56
N ASN A 268 7.83 9.78 10.77
CA ASN A 268 7.83 9.76 9.30
C ASN A 268 8.16 8.40 8.66
N ILE A 269 8.17 7.29 9.41
CA ILE A 269 8.30 5.96 8.81
C ILE A 269 6.97 5.55 8.16
N HIS A 270 7.02 5.02 6.94
CA HIS A 270 5.83 4.50 6.24
C HIS A 270 5.63 2.99 6.48
N VAL A 271 6.67 2.25 6.90
CA VAL A 271 6.57 0.82 7.21
C VAL A 271 5.99 0.01 6.03
N GLY A 272 6.25 0.42 4.79
CA GLY A 272 5.58 -0.12 3.60
C GLY A 272 5.90 -1.57 3.31
N GLY A 273 7.13 -1.99 3.58
CA GLY A 273 7.55 -3.39 3.50
C GLY A 273 7.77 -3.98 4.88
N ILE A 274 7.09 -5.09 5.17
CA ILE A 274 7.38 -5.91 6.35
C ILE A 274 7.51 -7.38 5.96
N GLU A 275 8.41 -8.09 6.61
CA GLU A 275 8.58 -9.51 6.35
C GLU A 275 9.04 -10.25 7.60
N TYR A 276 8.42 -11.39 7.88
CA TYR A 276 8.79 -12.22 9.03
C TYR A 276 9.63 -13.40 8.58
N VAL A 277 10.86 -13.49 9.10
CA VAL A 277 11.77 -14.60 8.83
C VAL A 277 12.42 -15.04 10.14
N ASP A 278 12.22 -16.32 10.49
CA ASP A 278 12.93 -17.03 11.56
C ASP A 278 13.01 -16.28 12.92
N GLY A 279 11.89 -15.72 13.38
CA GLY A 279 11.78 -15.04 14.68
C GLY A 279 11.90 -13.52 14.60
N THR A 280 12.38 -13.00 13.47
CA THR A 280 12.59 -11.56 13.25
C THR A 280 11.56 -11.01 12.28
N LEU A 281 10.93 -9.91 12.67
CA LEU A 281 10.17 -9.05 11.79
C LEU A 281 11.11 -7.98 11.22
N TYR A 282 11.31 -8.03 9.92
CA TYR A 282 12.07 -7.06 9.14
C TYR A 282 11.15 -5.96 8.65
N VAL A 283 11.60 -4.71 8.76
CA VAL A 283 10.80 -3.54 8.40
C VAL A 283 11.62 -2.61 7.52
N ALA A 284 11.08 -2.25 6.34
CA ALA A 284 11.69 -1.26 5.46
C ALA A 284 11.73 0.13 6.13
N ASP A 285 12.92 0.70 6.30
CA ASP A 285 13.08 2.09 6.75
C ASP A 285 12.94 3.03 5.55
N SER A 286 11.70 3.44 5.29
CA SER A 286 11.34 4.30 4.15
C SER A 286 11.64 5.78 4.35
N ARG A 287 12.26 6.17 5.49
CA ARG A 287 12.55 7.58 5.77
C ARG A 287 13.57 8.13 4.78
N VAL A 288 13.44 9.40 4.43
CA VAL A 288 14.32 10.05 3.44
C VAL A 288 15.78 9.95 3.88
N GLY A 289 16.63 9.38 3.01
CA GLY A 289 18.06 9.17 3.29
C GLY A 289 18.38 7.90 4.09
N HIS A 290 17.36 7.18 4.56
CA HIS A 290 17.53 5.90 5.21
C HIS A 290 17.47 4.78 4.17
N ARG A 291 18.54 3.98 4.11
CA ARG A 291 18.60 2.77 3.27
C ARG A 291 18.85 1.57 4.17
N ARG A 292 17.93 1.33 5.12
CA ARG A 292 18.08 0.28 6.14
C ARG A 292 16.84 -0.59 6.18
N ILE A 293 17.04 -1.85 6.54
CA ILE A 293 15.99 -2.75 6.99
C ILE A 293 16.17 -2.91 8.50
N LEU A 294 15.16 -2.50 9.26
CA LEU A 294 15.13 -2.55 10.72
C LEU A 294 14.71 -3.94 11.17
N GLU A 295 15.25 -4.40 12.30
CA GLU A 295 14.99 -5.74 12.84
C GLU A 295 14.24 -5.64 14.17
N PHE A 296 13.19 -6.45 14.30
CA PHE A 296 12.37 -6.55 15.51
C PHE A 296 12.19 -8.03 15.87
N GLU A 297 12.72 -8.45 17.02
CA GLU A 297 12.56 -9.83 17.50
C GLU A 297 11.16 -10.03 18.09
N LEU A 298 10.35 -10.92 17.53
CA LEU A 298 8.99 -11.14 18.04
C LEU A 298 8.96 -11.88 19.39
N ASP A 299 9.93 -12.75 19.64
CA ASP A 299 10.01 -13.56 20.86
C ASP A 299 10.69 -12.82 22.04
N GLY A 300 11.41 -11.73 21.77
CA GLY A 300 12.22 -10.99 22.75
C GLY A 300 12.01 -9.48 22.80
N GLY A 301 11.33 -8.91 21.81
CA GLY A 301 11.12 -7.47 21.67
C GLY A 301 9.71 -6.99 21.94
N LEU A 302 8.76 -7.89 22.25
CA LEU A 302 7.36 -7.53 22.46
C LEU A 302 7.07 -7.28 23.94
N TYR A 303 6.59 -6.08 24.26
CA TYR A 303 6.31 -5.67 25.65
C TYR A 303 4.86 -5.22 25.82
N GLU A 304 4.27 -5.60 26.94
CA GLU A 304 3.02 -5.04 27.45
C GLU A 304 3.30 -3.84 28.37
N THR A 305 2.61 -2.73 28.14
CA THR A 305 2.72 -1.54 29.00
C THR A 305 1.90 -1.76 30.27
N SER A 306 2.54 -1.87 31.44
CA SER A 306 1.92 -2.47 32.62
C SER A 306 1.11 -1.52 33.54
N SER A 307 1.12 -0.20 33.35
CA SER A 307 0.26 0.69 34.14
C SER A 307 0.11 2.10 33.57
N TRP A 308 -0.95 2.78 33.99
CA TRP A 308 -1.35 4.18 33.72
C TRP A 308 -0.30 5.26 34.02
N ALA A 309 0.90 4.89 34.48
CA ALA A 309 1.95 5.80 34.89
C ALA A 309 2.81 6.32 33.72
N ASP A 310 2.90 5.57 32.61
CA ASP A 310 3.65 5.97 31.43
C ASP A 310 2.71 6.66 30.43
N ILE A 311 2.35 7.91 30.78
CA ILE A 311 1.32 8.71 30.13
C ILE A 311 1.60 8.91 28.64
N ASP A 312 2.87 8.95 28.22
CA ASP A 312 3.22 9.34 26.85
C ASP A 312 2.93 8.23 25.82
N VAL A 313 3.29 6.96 26.07
CA VAL A 313 2.99 5.86 25.13
C VAL A 313 1.51 5.47 25.19
N GLN A 314 0.89 5.47 26.38
CA GLN A 314 -0.56 5.27 26.50
C GLN A 314 -1.35 6.43 25.89
N SER A 315 -0.81 7.65 25.85
CA SER A 315 -1.43 8.76 25.10
C SER A 315 -1.47 8.49 23.58
N LEU A 316 -0.66 7.55 23.10
CA LEU A 316 -0.73 7.04 21.73
C LEU A 316 -1.81 5.96 21.56
N GLY A 317 -2.38 5.45 22.66
CA GLY A 317 -3.49 4.50 22.65
C GLY A 317 -3.07 3.04 22.43
N HIS A 318 -1.81 2.70 22.70
CA HIS A 318 -1.28 1.35 22.48
C HIS A 318 -1.01 0.62 23.80
N ARG A 319 -1.49 -0.63 23.91
CA ARG A 319 -1.21 -1.53 25.05
C ARG A 319 0.11 -2.26 24.92
N TYR A 320 0.56 -2.47 23.68
CA TYR A 320 1.74 -3.26 23.35
C TYR A 320 2.68 -2.46 22.47
N VAL A 321 3.98 -2.66 22.69
CA VAL A 321 5.06 -2.11 21.86
C VAL A 321 5.98 -3.23 21.40
N LEU A 322 6.48 -3.14 20.17
CA LEU A 322 7.51 -4.01 19.62
C LEU A 322 8.78 -3.18 19.44
N ARG A 323 9.77 -3.49 20.26
CA ARG A 323 11.04 -2.79 20.35
C ARG A 323 12.01 -3.33 19.31
N MET A 324 12.70 -2.43 18.63
CA MET A 324 13.79 -2.78 17.71
C MET A 324 14.89 -3.55 18.47
N SER A 325 15.45 -4.60 17.86
CA SER A 325 16.52 -5.44 18.45
C SER A 325 17.85 -4.70 18.59
N GLY A 326 17.99 -3.58 17.90
CA GLY A 326 19.23 -2.81 17.76
C GLY A 326 20.13 -3.25 16.60
N SER A 327 19.72 -4.29 15.88
CA SER A 327 20.30 -4.68 14.59
C SER A 327 19.51 -4.08 13.42
N SER A 328 20.20 -3.96 12.30
CA SER A 328 19.64 -3.61 10.99
C SER A 328 20.72 -3.79 9.94
N PHE A 329 20.32 -4.02 8.70
CA PHE A 329 21.24 -4.09 7.57
C PHE A 329 20.95 -3.03 6.53
N ARG A 330 21.99 -2.67 5.76
CA ARG A 330 21.86 -1.67 4.71
C ARG A 330 21.21 -2.30 3.48
N SER A 331 20.18 -1.66 2.96
CA SER A 331 19.61 -1.99 1.66
C SER A 331 20.41 -1.32 0.54
N PRO A 332 20.67 -1.99 -0.59
CA PRO A 332 21.33 -1.40 -1.75
C PRO A 332 20.50 -0.29 -2.41
N VAL A 333 19.19 -0.28 -2.17
CA VAL A 333 18.23 0.72 -2.65
C VAL A 333 17.44 1.32 -1.48
N THR A 334 16.75 2.43 -1.67
CA THR A 334 15.83 2.96 -0.65
C THR A 334 14.62 2.05 -0.56
N PRO A 335 14.43 1.28 0.52
CA PRO A 335 13.39 0.26 0.54
C PRO A 335 12.01 0.90 0.73
N SER A 336 11.11 0.65 -0.21
CA SER A 336 9.70 1.06 -0.13
C SER A 336 8.82 -0.11 0.29
N PHE A 337 9.14 -1.30 -0.22
CA PHE A 337 8.54 -2.57 0.17
C PHE A 337 9.59 -3.67 0.31
N LEU A 338 9.20 -4.77 0.93
CA LEU A 338 10.06 -5.88 1.29
C LEU A 338 9.23 -7.16 1.33
N SER A 339 9.70 -8.23 0.68
CA SER A 339 9.21 -9.58 0.91
C SER A 339 10.37 -10.59 0.95
N TYR A 340 10.08 -11.87 1.15
CA TYR A 340 11.08 -12.92 1.18
C TYR A 340 10.77 -14.08 0.23
N ASP A 341 11.70 -14.35 -0.68
CA ASP A 341 11.65 -15.52 -1.56
C ASP A 341 12.15 -16.75 -0.79
N HIS A 342 11.20 -17.48 -0.17
CA HIS A 342 11.50 -18.69 0.59
C HIS A 342 12.15 -19.81 -0.24
N ASP A 343 12.04 -19.80 -1.56
CA ASP A 343 12.68 -20.82 -2.41
C ASP A 343 14.16 -20.50 -2.67
N ARG A 344 14.54 -19.23 -2.48
CA ARG A 344 15.91 -18.72 -2.71
C ARG A 344 16.66 -18.31 -1.45
N ASP A 345 15.98 -18.16 -0.32
CA ASP A 345 16.57 -17.63 0.90
C ASP A 345 17.05 -16.16 0.71
N GLU A 346 16.29 -15.39 -0.09
CA GLU A 346 16.64 -14.03 -0.52
C GLU A 346 15.48 -13.07 -0.22
N PHE A 347 15.78 -11.90 0.34
CA PHE A 347 14.86 -10.77 0.40
C PHE A 347 14.64 -10.19 -0.99
N VAL A 348 13.40 -9.82 -1.29
CA VAL A 348 13.01 -9.05 -2.46
C VAL A 348 12.73 -7.63 -2.00
N ILE A 349 13.56 -6.68 -2.41
CA ILE A 349 13.49 -5.29 -1.98
C ILE A 349 13.25 -4.43 -3.20
N GLY A 350 12.27 -3.54 -3.14
CA GLY A 350 12.06 -2.58 -4.20
C GLY A 350 11.90 -1.14 -3.76
N THR A 351 12.10 -0.25 -4.71
CA THR A 351 11.88 1.19 -4.58
C THR A 351 10.55 1.58 -5.19
N TYR A 352 9.95 2.61 -4.62
CA TYR A 352 8.82 3.33 -5.18
C TYR A 352 9.28 4.68 -5.71
N SER A 353 8.89 4.99 -6.95
CA SER A 353 9.01 6.31 -7.54
C SER A 353 7.66 6.76 -8.07
N ASN A 354 7.25 7.95 -7.61
CA ASN A 354 6.07 8.63 -8.13
C ASN A 354 6.31 9.01 -9.59
N CYS A 355 5.33 8.71 -10.44
CA CYS A 355 5.28 9.30 -11.76
C CYS A 355 5.05 10.81 -11.66
N VAL A 356 5.94 11.61 -12.25
CA VAL A 356 5.78 13.07 -12.27
C VAL A 356 4.64 13.40 -13.23
N GLY A 357 3.46 13.70 -12.66
CA GLY A 357 2.23 14.00 -13.38
C GLY A 357 1.13 14.44 -12.42
N LYS A 358 0.02 14.96 -12.95
CA LYS A 358 -1.12 15.39 -12.11
C LYS A 358 -1.65 14.19 -11.30
N PHE A 359 -1.80 14.37 -9.99
CA PHE A 359 -2.42 13.40 -9.07
C PHE A 359 -3.70 12.81 -9.70
N GLY A 360 -3.80 11.48 -9.77
CA GLY A 360 -4.97 10.79 -10.31
C GLY A 360 -5.05 10.67 -11.84
N VAL A 361 -4.04 11.15 -12.58
CA VAL A 361 -3.87 10.87 -14.02
C VAL A 361 -2.70 9.91 -14.18
N HIS A 362 -2.84 8.72 -13.60
CA HIS A 362 -1.86 7.64 -13.76
C HIS A 362 -2.12 6.96 -15.10
N ALA A 363 -1.74 7.65 -16.18
CA ALA A 363 -1.69 6.99 -17.47
C ALA A 363 -0.55 5.98 -17.44
N MET A 364 -0.77 4.81 -18.01
CA MET A 364 0.28 3.91 -18.48
C MET A 364 1.09 4.59 -19.61
N SER A 365 1.58 5.82 -19.40
CA SER A 365 2.42 6.51 -20.37
C SER A 365 3.78 5.82 -20.37
N GLY A 366 4.36 5.57 -21.54
CA GLY A 366 5.69 4.97 -21.65
C GLY A 366 6.75 5.70 -20.81
N GLU A 367 6.61 7.02 -20.64
CA GLU A 367 7.50 7.85 -19.79
C GLU A 367 7.56 7.45 -18.32
N CYS A 368 6.54 6.75 -17.82
CA CYS A 368 6.47 6.25 -16.45
C CYS A 368 7.13 4.88 -16.28
N PHE A 369 7.16 4.09 -17.35
CA PHE A 369 7.68 2.72 -17.36
C PHE A 369 9.20 2.67 -17.46
N ASP A 370 9.84 3.69 -18.02
CA ASP A 370 11.29 3.69 -18.23
C ASP A 370 12.08 4.41 -17.11
N ARG A 371 11.46 4.55 -15.94
CA ARG A 371 12.05 5.25 -14.80
C ARG A 371 13.07 4.40 -14.08
N THR A 372 14.33 4.81 -14.17
CA THR A 372 15.47 4.17 -13.50
C THR A 372 15.36 4.15 -11.97
N GLU A 373 14.46 4.96 -11.40
CA GLU A 373 14.22 5.04 -9.97
C GLU A 373 13.44 3.84 -9.42
N ASN A 374 12.64 3.15 -10.24
CA ASN A 374 11.98 1.90 -9.86
C ASN A 374 12.96 0.74 -10.06
N ARG A 375 13.29 0.06 -8.96
CA ARG A 375 14.32 -0.97 -8.91
C ARG A 375 13.83 -2.11 -8.05
N LEU A 376 14.13 -3.33 -8.48
CA LEU A 376 13.91 -4.55 -7.71
C LEU A 376 15.25 -5.26 -7.50
N VAL A 377 15.54 -5.62 -6.25
CA VAL A 377 16.82 -6.20 -5.84
C VAL A 377 16.57 -7.42 -4.97
N TRP A 378 17.31 -8.49 -5.25
CA TRP A 378 17.40 -9.66 -4.40
C TRP A 378 18.65 -9.55 -3.51
N LEU A 379 18.44 -9.71 -2.21
CA LEU A 379 19.50 -9.66 -1.20
C LEU A 379 19.44 -10.93 -0.36
N ARG A 380 20.53 -11.70 -0.31
CA ARG A 380 20.59 -12.87 0.58
C ARG A 380 20.45 -12.46 2.04
N GLY A 381 19.58 -13.16 2.76
CA GLY A 381 19.51 -13.04 4.21
C GLY A 381 20.83 -13.50 4.81
N GLY A 382 21.65 -12.56 5.29
CA GLY A 382 22.90 -12.90 5.96
C GLY A 382 22.60 -13.56 7.29
N GLY A 383 22.67 -14.89 7.34
CA GLY A 383 22.69 -15.62 8.59
C GLY A 383 23.94 -15.23 9.40
N GLY A 384 23.79 -14.30 10.35
CA GLY A 384 24.74 -14.03 11.44
C GLY A 384 26.09 -13.40 11.09
N ASP A 385 26.62 -13.60 9.89
CA ASP A 385 27.84 -12.95 9.45
C ASP A 385 27.47 -11.59 8.85
N ALA A 386 27.58 -10.57 9.69
CA ALA A 386 27.43 -9.17 9.31
C ALA A 386 28.04 -8.94 7.93
N ILE A 387 27.19 -8.55 6.96
CA ILE A 387 27.66 -8.00 5.70
C ILE A 387 28.61 -6.87 6.08
N ASP A 388 29.91 -7.08 5.87
CA ASP A 388 30.94 -6.15 6.29
C ASP A 388 30.72 -4.83 5.54
N ALA A 389 30.08 -3.89 6.25
CA ALA A 389 29.70 -2.58 5.75
C ALA A 389 30.93 -1.76 5.30
N GLY A 390 32.14 -2.24 5.59
CA GLY A 390 33.40 -1.70 5.08
C GLY A 390 33.66 -1.93 3.59
N SER A 391 32.92 -2.82 2.90
CA SER A 391 33.14 -3.11 1.47
C SER A 391 32.23 -2.34 0.50
N ILE A 392 31.23 -1.60 0.99
CA ILE A 392 30.44 -0.68 0.16
C ILE A 392 31.13 0.68 0.19
N ALA A 393 32.02 0.89 -0.78
CA ALA A 393 32.82 2.11 -0.91
C ALA A 393 31.97 3.39 -0.78
N ARG A 394 32.49 4.33 0.02
CA ARG A 394 32.05 5.72 0.10
C ARG A 394 32.05 6.35 -1.29
N ASN A 395 30.88 6.53 -1.88
CA ASN A 395 30.60 7.58 -2.85
C ASN A 395 29.50 8.48 -2.28
N ASP A 396 29.83 9.17 -1.20
CA ASP A 396 29.11 10.38 -0.78
C ASP A 396 29.87 11.58 -1.36
N TYR A 397 29.42 12.06 -2.52
CA TYR A 397 29.69 13.42 -2.99
C TYR A 397 28.43 13.95 -3.68
N GLY A 398 27.47 14.41 -2.89
CA GLY A 398 26.60 15.51 -3.28
C GLY A 398 27.18 16.80 -2.68
N PRO A 399 27.34 17.89 -3.42
CA PRO A 399 27.96 19.11 -2.89
C PRO A 399 27.04 19.75 -1.83
N SER A 400 27.64 20.10 -0.69
CA SER A 400 27.04 21.01 0.27
C SER A 400 26.75 22.34 -0.41
N VAL A 401 25.49 22.76 -0.40
CA VAL A 401 25.06 24.05 -0.94
C VAL A 401 25.39 25.12 0.10
N ASP A 402 26.56 25.73 -0.02
CA ASP A 402 26.86 27.05 0.54
C ASP A 402 27.43 27.95 -0.57
N GLU A 403 26.74 29.06 -0.81
CA GLU A 403 27.11 30.29 -1.53
C GLU A 403 27.88 30.20 -2.88
N VAL A 404 27.16 30.28 -4.01
CA VAL A 404 27.66 31.00 -5.22
C VAL A 404 26.50 31.70 -5.96
N SER A 405 26.76 32.93 -6.38
CA SER A 405 25.93 33.89 -7.12
C SER A 405 25.39 33.41 -8.49
N PRO A 406 24.39 34.10 -9.09
CA PRO A 406 23.66 33.60 -10.25
C PRO A 406 24.35 33.96 -11.58
N GLY A 407 24.38 33.01 -12.51
CA GLY A 407 24.68 33.28 -13.91
C GLY A 407 25.19 32.06 -14.67
N GLY A 408 24.31 31.38 -15.39
CA GLY A 408 24.69 30.39 -16.40
C GLY A 408 23.60 29.37 -16.67
N ASP A 409 22.89 29.54 -17.78
CA ASP A 409 22.03 28.52 -18.38
C ASP A 409 22.89 27.30 -18.78
N ALA A 410 22.56 26.12 -18.25
CA ALA A 410 23.17 24.86 -18.67
C ALA A 410 22.12 23.75 -18.77
N SER A 411 21.96 23.30 -20.02
CA SER A 411 21.40 22.05 -20.53
C SER A 411 21.53 20.83 -19.59
N TRP A 412 20.41 20.16 -19.30
CA TRP A 412 20.33 18.88 -18.59
C TRP A 412 20.34 17.71 -19.58
N ASP A 413 21.52 17.40 -20.12
CA ASP A 413 21.78 16.12 -20.78
C ASP A 413 23.15 15.66 -20.27
N ASN A 414 23.22 14.43 -19.73
CA ASN A 414 24.36 13.77 -19.04
C ASN A 414 24.28 13.72 -17.51
N ALA A 415 23.32 12.96 -16.98
CA ALA A 415 23.53 12.30 -15.69
C ALA A 415 24.41 11.04 -15.92
N PRO A 416 25.49 10.83 -15.15
CA PRO A 416 26.33 9.64 -15.30
C PRO A 416 25.57 8.39 -14.85
N SER A 417 25.58 7.35 -15.68
CA SER A 417 25.19 6.00 -15.27
C SER A 417 26.20 5.50 -14.24
N ASP A 418 25.81 5.41 -12.96
CA ASP A 418 26.60 4.77 -11.92
C ASP A 418 26.65 3.26 -12.20
N ASP A 419 27.58 2.87 -13.06
CA ASP A 419 27.92 1.49 -13.33
C ASP A 419 28.67 0.95 -12.11
N VAL A 420 27.91 0.31 -11.22
CA VAL A 420 28.43 -0.40 -10.04
C VAL A 420 29.20 -1.62 -10.56
N THR A 421 30.44 -1.39 -10.98
CA THR A 421 31.40 -2.47 -11.22
C THR A 421 31.74 -3.11 -9.87
N SER A 422 31.07 -4.24 -9.60
CA SER A 422 31.14 -5.00 -8.37
C SER A 422 32.52 -5.64 -8.20
N ASN A 423 33.44 -4.92 -7.55
CA ASN A 423 34.64 -5.52 -7.01
C ASN A 423 34.30 -6.15 -5.64
N GLY A 424 33.76 -7.37 -5.65
CA GLY A 424 33.77 -8.27 -4.48
C GLY A 424 32.58 -8.22 -3.50
N THR A 425 31.48 -7.52 -3.79
CA THR A 425 30.26 -7.61 -2.97
C THR A 425 29.50 -8.91 -3.27
N ASN A 426 29.82 -9.96 -2.52
CA ASN A 426 29.10 -11.23 -2.57
C ASN A 426 27.63 -11.04 -2.14
N GLY A 427 26.69 -10.98 -3.09
CA GLY A 427 25.29 -11.34 -2.82
C GLY A 427 24.20 -10.31 -3.13
N VAL A 428 24.50 -9.17 -3.75
CA VAL A 428 23.45 -8.26 -4.25
C VAL A 428 23.17 -8.56 -5.72
N ARG A 429 21.92 -8.88 -6.03
CA ARG A 429 21.45 -9.11 -7.40
C ARG A 429 20.42 -8.05 -7.76
N SER A 430 20.81 -7.06 -8.55
CA SER A 430 19.87 -6.06 -9.06
C SER A 430 19.30 -6.49 -10.40
N SER A 431 17.99 -6.35 -10.55
CA SER A 431 17.32 -6.58 -11.82
C SER A 431 17.17 -5.26 -12.59
N PRO A 432 17.33 -5.24 -13.92
CA PRO A 432 17.10 -4.06 -14.79
C PRO A 432 15.61 -3.72 -14.98
N TRP A 433 14.75 -4.15 -14.05
CA TRP A 433 13.31 -4.12 -14.22
C TRP A 433 12.81 -2.74 -13.82
N HIS A 434 12.76 -1.84 -14.80
CA HIS A 434 12.25 -0.48 -14.63
C HIS A 434 10.74 -0.39 -14.95
N TYR A 435 10.17 -1.43 -15.55
CA TYR A 435 8.89 -1.48 -16.25
C TYR A 435 7.60 -1.48 -15.40
N PHE A 436 7.60 -1.00 -14.17
CA PHE A 436 6.33 -0.89 -13.44
C PHE A 436 6.28 0.46 -12.74
N SER A 437 5.35 1.30 -13.19
CA SER A 437 5.02 2.53 -12.49
C SER A 437 4.21 2.22 -11.24
N GLU A 438 4.36 3.08 -10.23
CA GLU A 438 3.60 3.01 -8.99
C GLU A 438 3.71 1.68 -8.23
N MET A 439 4.87 1.02 -8.29
CA MET A 439 5.14 -0.23 -7.59
C MET A 439 4.99 -0.07 -6.07
N GLN A 440 4.06 -0.79 -5.47
CA GLN A 440 3.85 -0.76 -4.02
C GLN A 440 4.36 -2.02 -3.31
N GLY A 441 4.58 -3.11 -4.05
CA GLY A 441 4.97 -4.40 -3.48
C GLY A 441 5.48 -5.35 -4.56
N ALA A 442 6.30 -6.32 -4.14
CA ALA A 442 6.68 -7.43 -5.01
C ALA A 442 6.97 -8.68 -4.18
N ALA A 443 6.66 -9.84 -4.74
CA ALA A 443 7.03 -11.14 -4.19
C ALA A 443 7.53 -12.06 -5.30
N SER A 444 8.45 -12.98 -4.98
CA SER A 444 8.90 -13.99 -5.94
C SER A 444 8.86 -15.39 -5.36
N ALA A 445 8.69 -16.37 -6.27
CA ALA A 445 8.76 -17.78 -5.96
C ALA A 445 9.19 -18.59 -7.18
N ILE A 446 9.75 -19.77 -6.95
CA ILE A 446 9.98 -20.78 -7.97
C ILE A 446 8.67 -21.53 -8.23
N VAL A 447 8.26 -21.56 -9.50
CA VAL A 447 7.07 -22.29 -9.98
C VAL A 447 7.49 -23.17 -11.16
N GLY A 448 7.48 -24.48 -10.93
CA GLY A 448 8.03 -25.45 -11.88
C GLY A 448 9.53 -25.22 -12.09
N ASN A 449 9.91 -24.84 -13.30
CA ASN A 449 11.29 -24.54 -13.68
C ASN A 449 11.56 -23.04 -13.89
N ALA A 450 10.65 -22.17 -13.46
CA ALA A 450 10.75 -20.73 -13.67
C ALA A 450 10.66 -19.99 -12.34
N THR A 451 11.14 -18.75 -12.34
CA THR A 451 10.82 -17.81 -11.28
C THR A 451 9.67 -16.96 -11.73
N VAL A 452 8.68 -16.87 -10.88
CA VAL A 452 7.56 -15.98 -11.09
C VAL A 452 7.72 -14.84 -10.10
N VAL A 453 7.64 -13.63 -10.60
CA VAL A 453 7.65 -12.39 -9.83
C VAL A 453 6.28 -11.76 -9.97
N TRP A 454 5.65 -11.51 -8.83
CA TRP A 454 4.40 -10.75 -8.74
C TRP A 454 4.73 -9.35 -8.28
N ILE A 455 4.18 -8.35 -8.95
CA ILE A 455 4.44 -6.94 -8.66
C ILE A 455 3.08 -6.23 -8.54
N SER A 456 2.82 -5.60 -7.40
CA SER A 456 1.63 -4.78 -7.19
C SER A 456 1.89 -3.34 -7.61
N SER A 457 0.97 -2.78 -8.37
CA SER A 457 0.91 -1.36 -8.70
C SER A 457 -0.42 -0.75 -8.21
N SER A 458 -0.33 0.40 -7.56
CA SER A 458 -1.46 1.11 -6.96
C SER A 458 -1.63 2.47 -7.60
N TYR A 459 -2.82 2.77 -8.14
CA TYR A 459 -3.12 4.05 -8.78
C TYR A 459 -4.04 4.93 -7.92
N GLY A 460 -3.86 4.82 -6.60
CA GLY A 460 -4.58 5.60 -5.61
C GLY A 460 -5.97 5.04 -5.26
N PRO A 461 -6.86 5.88 -4.71
CA PRO A 461 -8.10 5.43 -4.08
C PRO A 461 -9.25 5.07 -5.04
N ILE A 462 -9.10 5.35 -6.33
CA ILE A 462 -10.17 5.23 -7.33
C ILE A 462 -9.79 4.24 -8.44
N GLY A 463 -8.55 4.27 -8.91
CA GLY A 463 -8.09 3.40 -9.99
C GLY A 463 -7.90 1.97 -9.51
N ASP A 464 -8.36 1.00 -10.30
CA ASP A 464 -8.10 -0.42 -10.06
C ASP A 464 -6.59 -0.65 -10.00
N SER A 465 -6.15 -1.38 -8.99
CA SER A 465 -4.74 -1.77 -8.88
C SER A 465 -4.42 -2.90 -9.84
N HIS A 466 -3.15 -3.02 -10.20
CA HIS A 466 -2.66 -4.11 -11.02
C HIS A 466 -1.77 -5.04 -10.22
N LEU A 467 -1.89 -6.33 -10.51
CA LEU A 467 -0.92 -7.34 -10.12
C LEU A 467 -0.30 -7.90 -11.40
N HIS A 468 0.91 -7.47 -11.68
CA HIS A 468 1.70 -7.92 -12.81
C HIS A 468 2.37 -9.24 -12.46
N VAL A 469 2.28 -10.23 -13.36
CA VAL A 469 2.88 -11.54 -13.17
C VAL A 469 3.87 -11.78 -14.28
N VAL A 470 5.13 -11.80 -13.89
CA VAL A 470 6.23 -11.97 -14.84
C VAL A 470 6.92 -13.29 -14.57
N ARG A 471 7.03 -14.07 -15.63
CA ARG A 471 7.67 -15.37 -15.58
C ARG A 471 9.05 -15.27 -16.21
N ASP A 472 10.06 -15.30 -15.37
CA ASP A 472 11.45 -15.43 -15.83
C ASP A 472 11.79 -16.93 -15.93
N PRO A 473 11.95 -17.50 -17.14
CA PRO A 473 12.43 -18.84 -17.30
C PRO A 473 13.86 -18.91 -16.74
N LEU A 474 14.00 -19.45 -15.53
CA LEU A 474 15.29 -19.66 -14.87
C LEU A 474 16.30 -20.16 -15.89
N VAL A 475 17.30 -19.32 -16.19
CA VAL A 475 18.48 -19.76 -16.90
C VAL A 475 19.07 -20.88 -16.05
N ARG A 476 18.95 -22.12 -16.53
CA ARG A 476 19.54 -23.32 -15.92
C ARG A 476 21.05 -23.09 -15.82
N GLY A 477 21.52 -22.56 -14.69
CA GLY A 477 22.93 -22.22 -14.52
C GLY A 477 23.29 -21.36 -13.32
N GLY A 478 22.33 -20.79 -12.57
CA GLY A 478 22.63 -19.98 -11.38
C GLY A 478 23.23 -18.61 -11.68
N HIS A 479 23.41 -18.27 -12.97
CA HIS A 479 23.60 -16.91 -13.44
C HIS A 479 22.24 -16.37 -13.86
N LEU A 480 21.87 -15.22 -13.30
CA LEU A 480 20.78 -14.42 -13.85
C LEU A 480 21.15 -14.12 -15.31
N PRO A 481 20.18 -14.10 -16.24
CA PRO A 481 20.46 -13.62 -17.59
C PRO A 481 21.13 -12.24 -17.49
N ASP A 482 22.20 -12.04 -18.27
CA ASP A 482 22.78 -10.70 -18.45
C ASP A 482 21.63 -9.72 -18.68
N CYS A 483 21.71 -8.59 -17.98
CA CYS A 483 20.67 -7.63 -17.59
C CYS A 483 19.85 -6.95 -18.72
N ALA A 484 19.48 -7.68 -19.78
CA ALA A 484 18.76 -7.19 -20.94
C ALA A 484 17.79 -8.26 -21.47
N VAL A 485 17.06 -8.92 -20.57
CA VAL A 485 15.82 -9.57 -21.01
C VAL A 485 14.83 -8.42 -21.23
N ASP A 486 14.71 -8.00 -22.48
CA ASP A 486 13.64 -7.10 -22.91
C ASP A 486 12.32 -7.79 -22.55
N LEU A 487 11.71 -7.35 -21.45
CA LEU A 487 10.39 -7.80 -21.08
C LEU A 487 9.43 -7.25 -22.12
N VAL A 488 8.95 -8.13 -22.99
CA VAL A 488 7.86 -7.79 -23.89
C VAL A 488 6.61 -7.69 -23.01
N MET A 489 6.01 -6.49 -22.93
CA MET A 489 4.82 -6.25 -22.10
C MET A 489 3.66 -7.21 -22.42
N GLU A 490 3.61 -7.73 -23.65
CA GLU A 490 2.65 -8.74 -24.10
C GLU A 490 2.76 -10.08 -23.36
N ASP A 491 3.92 -10.37 -22.76
CA ASP A 491 4.15 -11.60 -21.97
C ASP A 491 3.81 -11.41 -20.48
N VAL A 492 3.46 -10.19 -20.05
CA VAL A 492 3.13 -9.87 -18.66
C VAL A 492 1.63 -10.04 -18.46
N LYS A 493 1.25 -11.06 -17.68
CA LYS A 493 -0.15 -11.21 -17.26
C LYS A 493 -0.51 -10.17 -16.22
N ILE A 494 -1.68 -9.55 -16.36
CA ILE A 494 -2.14 -8.48 -15.47
C ILE A 494 -3.49 -8.89 -14.85
N PHE A 495 -3.55 -8.90 -13.51
CA PHE A 495 -4.83 -9.01 -12.81
C PHE A 495 -5.27 -7.63 -12.31
N ARG A 496 -6.51 -7.23 -12.62
CA ARG A 496 -7.14 -6.06 -11.98
C ARG A 496 -7.68 -6.41 -10.62
N LEU A 497 -7.27 -5.65 -9.62
CA LEU A 497 -7.65 -5.80 -8.23
C LEU A 497 -8.27 -4.50 -7.71
N PRO A 498 -9.00 -4.55 -6.58
CA PRO A 498 -9.57 -3.35 -5.99
C PRO A 498 -8.51 -2.26 -5.75
N PRO A 499 -8.89 -0.98 -5.83
CA PRO A 499 -7.97 0.14 -5.64
C PRO A 499 -7.13 0.06 -4.37
N GLY A 500 -5.88 0.48 -4.48
CA GLY A 500 -4.99 0.63 -3.34
C GLY A 500 -4.19 -0.60 -2.97
N LEU A 501 -3.94 -1.55 -3.88
CA LEU A 501 -3.09 -2.71 -3.59
C LEU A 501 -1.66 -2.29 -3.27
N GLU A 502 -1.26 -2.47 -2.01
CA GLU A 502 0.05 -2.04 -1.53
C GLU A 502 1.05 -3.20 -1.59
N ASP A 503 1.11 -4.04 -0.56
CA ASP A 503 2.16 -5.05 -0.40
C ASP A 503 1.71 -6.48 -0.71
N LEU A 504 2.70 -7.35 -0.98
CA LEU A 504 2.55 -8.76 -1.35
C LEU A 504 3.43 -9.65 -0.46
N HIS A 505 2.85 -10.73 0.06
CA HIS A 505 3.61 -11.74 0.80
C HIS A 505 3.19 -13.17 0.43
N ILE A 506 4.17 -14.04 0.19
CA ILE A 506 3.91 -15.46 -0.06
C ILE A 506 4.12 -16.25 1.24
N GLU A 507 3.03 -16.82 1.77
CA GLU A 507 3.06 -17.58 3.02
C GLU A 507 4.07 -18.73 2.94
N ARG A 508 4.96 -18.83 3.93
CA ARG A 508 5.89 -19.95 4.09
C ARG A 508 5.12 -21.27 4.26
N ARG A 509 5.00 -22.03 3.18
CA ARG A 509 4.47 -23.40 3.19
C ARG A 509 5.29 -24.32 2.32
N THR A 510 5.38 -25.57 2.76
CA THR A 510 5.93 -26.65 1.94
C THR A 510 4.88 -27.13 0.94
N GLY A 511 5.30 -27.29 -0.32
CA GLY A 511 4.48 -27.81 -1.42
C GLY A 511 3.67 -26.76 -2.18
N ASP A 512 2.78 -27.22 -3.06
CA ASP A 512 2.10 -26.38 -4.06
C ASP A 512 0.98 -25.49 -3.49
N ASN A 513 0.61 -25.67 -2.22
CA ASN A 513 -0.51 -24.97 -1.56
C ASN A 513 -0.09 -23.67 -0.87
N ARG A 514 0.68 -22.84 -1.59
CA ARG A 514 1.07 -21.50 -1.13
C ARG A 514 -0.06 -20.50 -1.36
N TYR A 515 -0.13 -19.51 -0.47
CA TYR A 515 -1.06 -18.40 -0.58
C TYR A 515 -0.27 -17.11 -0.69
N MET A 516 -0.68 -16.26 -1.64
CA MET A 516 -0.23 -14.89 -1.66
C MET A 516 -1.22 -14.04 -0.86
N TRP A 517 -0.70 -13.40 0.17
CA TRP A 517 -1.37 -12.39 0.98
C TRP A 517 -1.15 -11.01 0.37
N MET A 518 -2.21 -10.22 0.40
CA MET A 518 -2.30 -8.90 -0.21
C MET A 518 -3.07 -7.98 0.73
N VAL A 519 -2.72 -6.70 0.72
CA VAL A 519 -3.38 -5.66 1.52
C VAL A 519 -3.71 -4.45 0.65
N THR A 520 -4.85 -3.79 0.94
CA THR A 520 -5.19 -2.52 0.29
C THR A 520 -5.15 -1.32 1.24
N GLU A 521 -4.59 -0.19 0.81
CA GLU A 521 -4.57 1.09 1.55
C GLU A 521 -5.92 1.82 1.52
N PHE A 522 -6.63 1.72 0.39
CA PHE A 522 -7.83 2.49 0.11
C PHE A 522 -9.10 1.63 0.14
N GLY A 523 -10.24 2.31 0.00
CA GLY A 523 -11.57 1.70 0.04
C GLY A 523 -11.82 0.99 1.36
N THR A 524 -12.22 -0.29 1.29
CA THR A 524 -12.53 -1.11 2.47
C THR A 524 -11.29 -1.61 3.21
N ARG A 525 -10.08 -1.25 2.77
CA ARG A 525 -8.80 -1.64 3.39
C ARG A 525 -8.74 -3.13 3.70
N ARG A 526 -8.85 -3.96 2.66
CA ARG A 526 -9.01 -5.39 2.86
C ARG A 526 -7.65 -6.06 2.95
N VAL A 527 -7.58 -7.14 3.73
CA VAL A 527 -6.46 -8.08 3.72
C VAL A 527 -6.99 -9.41 3.23
N PHE A 528 -6.35 -10.00 2.24
CA PHE A 528 -6.83 -11.22 1.65
C PHE A 528 -5.70 -12.11 1.18
N ALA A 529 -6.01 -13.41 1.08
CA ALA A 529 -5.11 -14.39 0.56
C ALA A 529 -5.77 -15.19 -0.56
N THR A 530 -4.99 -15.39 -1.62
CA THR A 530 -5.35 -16.13 -2.82
C THR A 530 -4.38 -17.28 -3.01
N ARG A 531 -4.86 -18.45 -3.46
CA ARG A 531 -3.96 -19.56 -3.79
C ARG A 531 -3.06 -19.15 -4.96
N LEU A 532 -1.77 -19.41 -4.84
CA LEU A 532 -0.79 -18.99 -5.83
C LEU A 532 -1.08 -19.56 -7.23
N GLU A 533 -1.61 -20.79 -7.29
CA GLU A 533 -2.03 -21.45 -8.54
C GLU A 533 -3.08 -20.66 -9.36
N TYR A 534 -3.85 -19.79 -8.72
CA TYR A 534 -4.84 -18.94 -9.40
C TYR A 534 -4.23 -17.65 -9.96
N LEU A 535 -2.99 -17.34 -9.58
CA LEU A 535 -2.26 -16.13 -9.97
C LEU A 535 -1.07 -16.47 -10.87
N LEU A 536 -1.12 -17.63 -11.53
CA LEU A 536 -0.16 -18.02 -12.55
C LEU A 536 -0.67 -17.66 -13.95
N PRO A 537 0.26 -17.41 -14.90
CA PRO A 537 -0.06 -17.18 -16.29
C PRO A 537 -0.91 -18.30 -16.89
#